data_AF-A0AAV4HH76-F1
#
_entry.id   AF-A0AAV4HH76-F1
#
_cell.length_a   1.000
_cell.length_b   1.000
_cell.length_c   1.000
_cell.angle_alpha   90.00
_cell.angle_beta   90.00
_cell.angle_gamma   90.00
#
_symmetry.space_group_name_H-M   'P 1'
#
loop_
_entity.id
_entity.type
_entity.pdbx_description
1 polymer ?
#
loop_
_entity_poly.entity_id
_entity_poly.type
_entity_poly.pdbx_seq_one_letter_code
_entity_poly.pdbx_strand_id
1 'polypeptide(L)'
;MDTSKSQLVRLDLEDKTTHSSRTYNIFDFNDEHHAFSFYDTSACFEPEQRKSFAIAFKDQPFHPTLDAYSTSFLNSALLQMSEQTLVSPARFQKASVTYDDSSVYLLVTALGTPPALSLFYKLGQVPQNTSAPQELALFVDDCAASCVQTESFICYSFDFCNADSDSPSCLLSGYRLPVVSTTAATQGGTNSAAAAGGATCTRYILTISASAPPPPPSSLHAIFGFSLSLRS
;
A
#
# COMPACT_ATOMS: atom_id res chain seq x y z
N MET A 1 9.46 -23.99 -34.42
CA MET A 1 9.28 -22.53 -34.35
C MET A 1 8.06 -22.20 -35.20
N ASP A 2 6.93 -22.00 -34.53
CA ASP A 2 5.65 -21.72 -35.18
C ASP A 2 5.50 -20.22 -35.36
N THR A 3 5.71 -19.74 -36.59
CA THR A 3 5.69 -18.32 -36.95
C THR A 3 4.28 -17.75 -37.10
N SER A 4 3.23 -18.51 -36.79
CA SER A 4 1.83 -18.12 -37.03
C SER A 4 1.24 -17.15 -36.00
N LYS A 5 1.94 -16.86 -34.89
CA LYS A 5 1.41 -16.03 -33.77
C LYS A 5 2.11 -14.68 -33.56
N SER A 6 3.14 -14.35 -34.34
CA SER A 6 3.92 -13.14 -34.13
C SER A 6 3.16 -11.91 -34.64
N GLN A 7 2.50 -11.17 -33.74
CA GLN A 7 1.85 -9.89 -34.06
C GLN A 7 2.72 -8.72 -33.60
N LEU A 8 2.86 -7.71 -34.47
CA LEU A 8 3.56 -6.47 -34.13
C LEU A 8 2.69 -5.65 -33.18
N VAL A 9 3.23 -5.31 -32.01
CA VAL A 9 2.61 -4.37 -31.08
C VAL A 9 3.39 -3.07 -31.11
N ARG A 10 2.70 -1.97 -31.41
CA ARG A 10 3.27 -0.62 -31.39
C ARG A 10 2.93 0.07 -30.07
N LEU A 11 3.95 0.51 -29.36
CA LEU A 11 3.83 1.32 -28.15
C LEU A 11 4.26 2.75 -28.46
N ASP A 12 3.32 3.68 -28.37
CA ASP A 12 3.59 5.11 -28.49
C ASP A 12 3.57 5.74 -27.09
N LEU A 13 4.68 6.36 -26.72
CA LEU A 13 4.86 7.11 -25.48
C LEU A 13 4.93 8.59 -25.82
N GLU A 14 3.97 9.36 -25.33
CA GLU A 14 3.94 10.81 -25.47
C GLU A 14 4.06 11.46 -24.10
N ASP A 15 5.13 12.25 -23.91
CA ASP A 15 5.29 13.10 -22.75
C ASP A 15 4.79 14.51 -23.09
N LYS A 16 3.63 14.85 -22.54
CA LYS A 16 2.98 16.15 -22.74
C LYS A 16 3.73 17.31 -22.11
N THR A 17 4.61 17.06 -21.14
CA THR A 17 5.36 18.12 -20.45
C THR A 17 6.59 18.55 -21.25
N THR A 18 7.23 17.59 -21.92
CA THR A 18 8.42 17.85 -22.75
C THR A 18 8.11 17.94 -24.24
N HIS A 19 6.84 17.74 -24.64
CA HIS A 19 6.40 17.61 -26.04
C HIS A 19 7.21 16.55 -26.82
N SER A 20 7.67 15.51 -26.13
CA SER A 20 8.46 14.46 -26.75
C SER A 20 7.61 13.21 -26.98
N SER A 21 7.79 12.57 -28.14
CA SER A 21 7.14 11.30 -28.46
C SER A 21 8.19 10.24 -28.80
N ARG A 22 7.99 9.03 -28.30
CA ARG A 22 8.80 7.85 -28.64
C ARG A 22 7.88 6.72 -29.08
N THR A 23 8.22 6.11 -30.21
CA THR A 23 7.50 4.95 -30.73
C THR A 23 8.41 3.72 -30.65
N TYR A 24 7.89 2.65 -30.06
CA TYR A 24 8.54 1.35 -29.96
C TYR A 24 7.73 0.33 -30.75
N ASN A 25 8.39 -0.42 -31.62
CA ASN A 25 7.81 -1.54 -32.33
C ASN A 25 8.30 -2.83 -31.66
N ILE A 26 7.38 -3.53 -31.00
CA ILE A 26 7.67 -4.82 -30.35
C ILE A 26 7.32 -5.91 -31.36
N PHE A 27 8.37 -6.58 -31.83
CA PHE A 27 8.27 -7.75 -32.70
C PHE A 27 8.25 -9.01 -31.84
N ASP A 28 7.59 -10.05 -32.31
CA ASP A 28 7.53 -11.34 -31.59
C ASP A 28 6.92 -11.25 -30.20
N PHE A 29 5.86 -10.44 -30.09
CA PHE A 29 5.04 -10.40 -28.90
C PHE A 29 4.38 -11.77 -28.70
N ASN A 30 4.85 -12.49 -27.69
CA ASN A 30 4.24 -13.71 -27.20
C ASN A 30 3.34 -13.35 -26.01
N ASP A 31 2.04 -13.62 -26.13
CA ASP A 31 1.06 -13.40 -25.07
C ASP A 31 1.08 -14.51 -24.00
N GLU A 32 2.09 -15.39 -24.05
CA GLU A 32 2.36 -16.32 -22.96
C GLU A 32 2.81 -15.54 -21.72
N HIS A 33 1.88 -15.41 -20.78
CA HIS A 33 2.13 -14.78 -19.50
C HIS A 33 3.09 -15.66 -18.69
N HIS A 34 4.30 -15.17 -18.45
CA HIS A 34 5.17 -15.77 -17.44
C HIS A 34 4.58 -15.54 -16.05
N ALA A 35 4.65 -16.56 -15.19
CA ALA A 35 4.28 -16.39 -13.80
C ALA A 35 5.15 -15.30 -13.14
N PHE A 36 4.59 -14.53 -12.21
CA PHE A 36 5.34 -13.45 -11.54
C PHE A 36 6.61 -13.94 -10.84
N SER A 37 6.67 -15.24 -10.50
CA SER A 37 7.86 -15.91 -9.96
C SER A 37 9.09 -15.89 -10.88
N PHE A 38 8.94 -15.65 -12.18
CA PHE A 38 10.07 -15.51 -13.11
C PHE A 38 10.86 -14.22 -12.88
N TYR A 39 10.25 -13.22 -12.26
CA TYR A 39 10.86 -11.90 -12.06
C TYR A 39 11.26 -11.72 -10.59
N ASP A 40 12.33 -12.40 -10.16
CA ASP A 40 12.86 -12.24 -8.80
C ASP A 40 13.68 -10.95 -8.67
N THR A 41 13.10 -9.95 -8.00
CA THR A 41 13.79 -8.68 -7.68
C THR A 41 14.29 -8.63 -6.24
N SER A 42 14.23 -9.73 -5.48
CA SER A 42 14.59 -9.75 -4.06
C SER A 42 16.05 -9.38 -3.82
N ALA A 43 16.94 -9.71 -4.78
CA ALA A 43 18.35 -9.35 -4.73
C ALA A 43 18.59 -7.82 -4.68
N CYS A 44 17.64 -7.01 -5.14
CA CYS A 44 17.74 -5.54 -5.11
C CYS A 44 17.36 -4.92 -3.76
N PHE A 45 16.99 -5.73 -2.75
CA PHE A 45 16.53 -5.28 -1.43
C PHE A 45 17.41 -5.83 -0.34
N GLU A 46 17.73 -5.01 0.66
CA GLU A 46 18.41 -5.49 1.85
C GLU A 46 17.50 -6.44 2.67
N PRO A 47 18.06 -7.36 3.47
CA PRO A 47 17.27 -8.31 4.26
C PRO A 47 16.19 -7.66 5.12
N GLU A 48 16.45 -6.48 5.68
CA GLU A 48 15.52 -5.74 6.55
C GLU A 48 14.31 -5.22 5.78
N GLN A 49 14.47 -4.99 4.48
CA GLN A 49 13.45 -4.55 3.53
C GLN A 49 12.67 -5.73 2.92
N ARG A 50 12.90 -6.95 3.38
CA ARG A 50 12.17 -8.14 2.95
C ARG A 50 11.28 -8.61 4.10
N LYS A 51 9.96 -8.50 3.95
CA LYS A 51 9.00 -8.90 4.98
C LYS A 51 8.18 -10.09 4.50
N SER A 52 8.40 -11.25 5.11
CA SER A 52 7.62 -12.45 4.85
C SER A 52 6.39 -12.53 5.76
N PHE A 53 5.25 -12.88 5.18
CA PHE A 53 3.99 -13.06 5.89
C PHE A 53 3.19 -14.21 5.28
N ALA A 54 2.18 -14.66 6.02
CA ALA A 54 1.26 -15.69 5.59
C ALA A 54 -0.19 -15.15 5.60
N ILE A 55 -0.96 -15.52 4.59
CA ILE A 55 -2.41 -15.30 4.55
C ILE A 55 -3.07 -16.67 4.72
N ALA A 56 -3.92 -16.80 5.74
CA ALA A 56 -4.60 -18.05 6.05
C ALA A 56 -6.07 -17.99 5.65
N PHE A 57 -6.47 -18.88 4.75
CA PHE A 57 -7.85 -19.13 4.35
C PHE A 57 -8.37 -20.29 5.19
N LYS A 58 -8.99 -19.96 6.31
CA LYS A 58 -9.49 -20.95 7.27
C LYS A 58 -10.76 -21.64 6.78
N ASP A 59 -10.93 -22.88 7.19
CA ASP A 59 -12.11 -23.70 6.93
C ASP A 59 -12.39 -23.89 5.43
N GLN A 60 -11.31 -24.02 4.65
CA GLN A 60 -11.34 -24.21 3.19
C GLN A 60 -10.68 -25.56 2.84
N PRO A 61 -11.45 -26.65 2.70
CA PRO A 61 -10.91 -27.94 2.25
C PRO A 61 -10.69 -27.88 0.73
N PHE A 62 -9.64 -27.20 0.30
CA PHE A 62 -9.36 -26.92 -1.12
C PHE A 62 -8.49 -27.98 -1.82
N HIS A 63 -8.12 -29.04 -1.09
CA HIS A 63 -7.32 -30.15 -1.61
C HIS A 63 -8.21 -31.25 -2.21
N PRO A 64 -7.92 -31.84 -3.40
CA PRO A 64 -6.72 -31.77 -4.26
C PRO A 64 -6.78 -30.77 -5.43
N THR A 65 -7.83 -29.95 -5.51
CA THR A 65 -8.02 -29.02 -6.63
C THR A 65 -6.93 -27.95 -6.69
N LEU A 66 -6.44 -27.51 -5.53
CA LEU A 66 -5.42 -26.45 -5.44
C LEU A 66 -4.09 -26.82 -6.12
N ASP A 67 -3.66 -28.08 -6.06
CA ASP A 67 -2.43 -28.53 -6.69
C ASP A 67 -2.46 -28.32 -8.21
N ALA A 68 -3.62 -28.60 -8.84
CA ALA A 68 -3.82 -28.45 -10.27
C ALA A 68 -3.88 -26.98 -10.74
N TYR A 69 -4.22 -26.05 -9.86
CA TYR A 69 -4.40 -24.62 -10.19
C TYR A 69 -3.45 -23.69 -9.44
N SER A 70 -2.42 -24.21 -8.78
CA SER A 70 -1.51 -23.45 -7.91
C SER A 70 -0.91 -22.22 -8.59
N THR A 71 -0.49 -22.32 -9.85
CA THR A 71 0.05 -21.19 -10.62
C THR A 71 -0.99 -20.10 -10.88
N SER A 72 -2.22 -20.50 -11.27
CA SER A 72 -3.31 -19.55 -11.54
C SER A 72 -3.76 -18.85 -10.25
N PHE A 73 -3.86 -19.61 -9.16
CA PHE A 73 -4.16 -19.09 -7.83
C PHE A 73 -3.10 -18.08 -7.37
N LEU A 74 -1.81 -18.42 -7.48
CA LEU A 74 -0.72 -17.53 -7.08
C LEU A 74 -0.73 -16.23 -7.89
N ASN A 75 -0.87 -16.29 -9.21
CA ASN A 75 -0.91 -15.09 -10.05
C ASN A 75 -2.11 -14.19 -9.70
N SER A 76 -3.29 -14.79 -9.50
CA SER A 76 -4.50 -14.06 -9.11
C SER A 76 -4.38 -13.42 -7.74
N ALA A 77 -3.79 -14.14 -6.77
CA ALA A 77 -3.56 -13.63 -5.42
C ALA A 77 -2.56 -12.46 -5.41
N LEU A 78 -1.47 -12.55 -6.19
CA LEU A 78 -0.48 -11.46 -6.31
C LEU A 78 -1.08 -10.21 -6.96
N LEU A 79 -1.92 -10.37 -7.98
CA LEU A 79 -2.66 -9.26 -8.60
C LEU A 79 -3.62 -8.60 -7.60
N GLN A 80 -4.40 -9.40 -6.87
CA GLN A 80 -5.32 -8.88 -5.85
C GLN A 80 -4.58 -8.12 -4.74
N MET A 81 -3.46 -8.66 -4.24
CA MET A 81 -2.64 -7.93 -3.27
C MET A 81 -2.11 -6.61 -3.84
N SER A 82 -1.71 -6.59 -5.12
CA SER A 82 -1.25 -5.38 -5.80
C SER A 82 -2.34 -4.32 -5.88
N GLU A 83 -3.56 -4.69 -6.25
CA GLU A 83 -4.71 -3.77 -6.31
C GLU A 83 -5.02 -3.17 -4.94
N GLN A 84 -5.01 -3.98 -3.88
CA GLN A 84 -5.35 -3.51 -2.53
C GLN A 84 -4.26 -2.65 -1.90
N THR A 85 -3.00 -2.91 -2.22
CA THR A 85 -1.86 -2.20 -1.61
C THR A 85 -1.33 -1.06 -2.48
N LEU A 86 -1.78 -0.97 -3.74
CA LEU A 86 -1.22 -0.09 -4.76
C LEU A 86 0.29 -0.31 -5.00
N VAL A 87 0.79 -1.49 -4.61
CA VAL A 87 2.18 -1.89 -4.78
C VAL A 87 2.28 -2.81 -6.00
N SER A 88 3.29 -2.62 -6.85
CA SER A 88 3.49 -3.49 -8.03
C SER A 88 3.54 -4.99 -7.66
N PRO A 89 2.94 -5.90 -8.46
CA PRO A 89 3.00 -7.34 -8.18
C PRO A 89 4.43 -7.88 -8.05
N ALA A 90 5.39 -7.27 -8.76
CA ALA A 90 6.81 -7.64 -8.70
C ALA A 90 7.47 -7.38 -7.33
N ARG A 91 6.79 -6.68 -6.42
CA ARG A 91 7.23 -6.47 -5.04
C ARG A 91 6.81 -7.63 -4.14
N PHE A 92 5.94 -8.52 -4.58
CA PHE A 92 5.56 -9.72 -3.87
C PHE A 92 6.32 -10.91 -4.45
N GLN A 93 7.31 -11.38 -3.71
CA GLN A 93 8.24 -12.43 -4.11
C GLN A 93 8.04 -13.71 -3.32
N LYS A 94 8.60 -14.80 -3.86
CA LYS A 94 8.62 -16.13 -3.22
C LYS A 94 7.23 -16.59 -2.80
N ALA A 95 6.22 -16.23 -3.61
CA ALA A 95 4.85 -16.60 -3.35
C ALA A 95 4.68 -18.12 -3.49
N SER A 96 4.15 -18.77 -2.45
CA SER A 96 3.88 -20.20 -2.46
C SER A 96 2.61 -20.52 -1.69
N VAL A 97 2.05 -21.70 -1.97
CA VAL A 97 0.83 -22.16 -1.32
C VAL A 97 1.13 -23.45 -0.59
N THR A 98 0.64 -23.56 0.63
CA THR A 98 0.65 -24.78 1.42
C THR A 98 -0.71 -24.94 2.10
N TYR A 99 -1.03 -26.12 2.58
CA TYR A 99 -2.33 -26.41 3.19
C TYR A 99 -2.20 -27.48 4.28
N ASP A 100 -3.15 -27.48 5.19
CA ASP A 100 -3.42 -28.58 6.12
C ASP A 100 -4.83 -29.15 5.86
N ASP A 101 -5.31 -30.04 6.74
CA ASP A 101 -6.63 -30.68 6.60
C ASP A 101 -7.82 -29.71 6.65
N SER A 102 -7.59 -28.45 7.07
CA SER A 102 -8.63 -27.46 7.37
C SER A 102 -8.45 -26.12 6.66
N SER A 103 -7.21 -25.76 6.30
CA SER A 103 -6.84 -24.39 5.95
C SER A 103 -5.81 -24.36 4.83
N VAL A 104 -5.93 -23.34 3.98
CA VAL A 104 -4.94 -23.00 2.95
C VAL A 104 -4.12 -21.81 3.41
N TYR A 105 -2.82 -21.84 3.17
CA TYR A 105 -1.88 -20.78 3.50
C TYR A 105 -1.17 -20.29 2.25
N LEU A 106 -1.26 -19.00 2.01
CA LEU A 106 -0.46 -18.29 1.00
C LEU A 106 0.72 -17.63 1.71
N LEU A 107 1.94 -18.06 1.38
CA LEU A 107 3.21 -17.54 1.90
C LEU A 107 3.79 -16.56 0.90
N VAL A 108 4.13 -15.33 1.32
CA VAL A 108 4.61 -14.27 0.42
C VAL A 108 5.67 -13.42 1.12
N THR A 109 6.66 -12.93 0.36
CA THR A 109 7.63 -11.91 0.80
C THR A 109 7.35 -10.59 0.10
N ALA A 110 6.94 -9.57 0.84
CA ALA A 110 6.91 -8.19 0.34
C ALA A 110 8.32 -7.59 0.33
N LEU A 111 8.65 -6.89 -0.75
CA LEU A 111 9.92 -6.20 -0.97
C LEU A 111 9.79 -4.69 -0.84
N GLY A 112 10.77 -4.09 -0.18
CA GLY A 112 10.83 -2.67 0.08
C GLY A 112 10.02 -2.29 1.30
N THR A 113 10.12 -1.02 1.66
CA THR A 113 9.21 -0.40 2.63
C THR A 113 7.93 -0.02 1.89
N PRO A 114 6.73 -0.31 2.44
CA PRO A 114 5.51 0.26 1.90
C PRO A 114 5.68 1.80 1.83
N PRO A 115 5.19 2.46 0.77
CA PRO A 115 5.23 3.92 0.71
C PRO A 115 4.68 4.51 2.00
N ALA A 116 5.36 5.48 2.60
CA ALA A 116 4.99 5.96 3.92
C ALA A 116 3.52 6.40 3.99
N LEU A 117 3.00 6.99 2.91
CA LEU A 117 1.61 7.41 2.79
C LEU A 117 0.59 6.26 2.90
N SER A 118 0.94 5.04 2.48
CA SER A 118 0.01 3.90 2.54
C SER A 118 -0.29 3.43 3.97
N LEU A 119 0.48 3.90 4.95
CA LEU A 119 0.23 3.66 6.38
C LEU A 119 -0.83 4.59 6.95
N PHE A 120 -1.34 5.55 6.17
CA PHE A 120 -2.28 6.56 6.63
C PHE A 120 -3.53 6.55 5.77
N TYR A 121 -4.67 6.85 6.40
CA TYR A 121 -5.90 7.13 5.68
C TYR A 121 -6.27 8.61 5.79
N LYS A 122 -6.83 9.14 4.70
CA LYS A 122 -7.28 10.53 4.61
C LYS A 122 -8.59 10.69 5.38
N LEU A 123 -8.59 11.53 6.41
CA LEU A 123 -9.77 11.79 7.26
C LEU A 123 -10.62 12.94 6.71
N GLY A 124 -10.00 14.00 6.20
CA GLY A 124 -10.71 15.17 5.68
C GLY A 124 -9.97 16.49 5.93
N GLN A 125 -10.67 17.61 5.76
CA GLN A 125 -10.12 18.95 5.97
C GLN A 125 -10.22 19.36 7.44
N VAL A 126 -9.17 20.00 7.96
CA VAL A 126 -9.10 20.58 9.30
C VAL A 126 -8.54 22.00 9.23
N PRO A 127 -8.90 22.90 10.16
CA PRO A 127 -8.29 24.23 10.23
C PRO A 127 -6.78 24.14 10.47
N GLN A 128 -5.98 24.95 9.78
CA GLN A 128 -4.54 24.99 10.01
C GLN A 128 -4.22 25.48 11.43
N ASN A 129 -3.38 24.72 12.14
CA ASN A 129 -2.81 25.15 13.41
C ASN A 129 -1.49 25.89 13.14
N THR A 130 -1.53 27.23 13.12
CA THR A 130 -0.35 28.08 12.90
C THR A 130 0.58 28.16 14.11
N SER A 131 0.16 27.65 15.27
CA SER A 131 0.92 27.72 16.53
C SER A 131 1.78 26.48 16.78
N ALA A 132 1.57 25.40 16.02
CA ALA A 132 2.33 24.17 16.15
C ALA A 132 3.52 24.15 15.17
N PRO A 133 4.62 23.44 15.50
CA PRO A 133 5.80 23.36 14.64
C PRO A 133 5.45 22.76 13.28
N GLN A 134 5.77 23.49 12.22
CA GLN A 134 5.54 23.06 10.84
C GLN A 134 6.87 22.67 10.18
N GLU A 135 6.84 21.58 9.43
CA GLU A 135 7.94 21.16 8.57
C GLU A 135 7.58 21.46 7.12
N LEU A 136 8.59 21.82 6.31
CA LEU A 136 8.39 22.03 4.89
C LEU A 136 8.16 20.68 4.21
N ALA A 137 7.09 20.56 3.42
CA ALA A 137 6.77 19.34 2.71
C ALA A 137 6.16 19.71 1.36
N LEU A 138 6.76 19.29 0.25
CA LEU A 138 6.29 19.64 -1.09
C LEU A 138 5.08 18.79 -1.49
N PHE A 139 5.08 17.55 -1.04
CA PHE A 139 4.02 16.59 -1.31
C PHE A 139 3.55 15.93 -0.02
N VAL A 140 2.33 15.39 -0.08
CA VAL A 140 1.73 14.63 1.03
C VAL A 140 2.58 13.42 1.44
N ASP A 141 3.30 12.81 0.49
CA ASP A 141 4.21 11.69 0.74
C ASP A 141 5.38 12.09 1.64
N ASP A 142 5.87 13.33 1.53
CA ASP A 142 6.95 13.85 2.38
C ASP A 142 6.49 13.92 3.84
N CYS A 143 5.25 14.35 4.08
CA CYS A 143 4.66 14.40 5.42
C CYS A 143 4.55 13.01 6.04
N ALA A 144 4.10 12.04 5.25
CA ALA A 144 3.99 10.67 5.70
C ALA A 144 5.37 10.08 6.02
N ALA A 145 6.37 10.35 5.17
CA ALA A 145 7.75 9.93 5.40
C ALA A 145 8.32 10.55 6.68
N SER A 146 8.17 11.86 6.88
CA SER A 146 8.60 12.55 8.11
C SER A 146 7.90 11.99 9.35
N CYS A 147 6.61 11.70 9.26
CA CYS A 147 5.84 11.09 10.35
C CYS A 147 6.40 9.70 10.73
N VAL A 148 6.71 8.85 9.74
CA VAL A 148 7.25 7.51 9.97
C VAL A 148 8.70 7.53 10.46
N GLN A 149 9.49 8.51 10.03
CA GLN A 149 10.91 8.62 10.36
C GLN A 149 11.18 9.44 11.63
N THR A 150 10.18 10.13 12.18
CA THR A 150 10.37 10.93 13.38
C THR A 150 10.67 10.02 14.58
N GLU A 151 11.81 10.27 15.23
CA GLU A 151 12.23 9.53 16.43
C GLU A 151 11.88 10.26 17.74
N SER A 152 11.47 11.52 17.63
CA SER A 152 11.18 12.39 18.78
C SER A 152 9.91 12.00 19.53
N PHE A 153 8.94 11.39 18.83
CA PHE A 153 7.71 10.83 19.36
C PHE A 153 7.11 9.82 18.38
N ILE A 154 6.16 9.00 18.84
CA ILE A 154 5.41 8.11 17.93
C ILE A 154 4.37 8.95 17.19
N CYS A 155 4.57 9.17 15.90
CA CYS A 155 3.64 9.92 15.07
C CYS A 155 2.43 9.05 14.68
N TYR A 156 1.22 9.50 15.04
CA TYR A 156 -0.03 8.81 14.74
C TYR A 156 -0.86 9.52 13.68
N SER A 157 -0.56 10.77 13.36
CA SER A 157 -1.27 11.54 12.34
C SER A 157 -0.42 12.70 11.85
N PHE A 158 -0.72 13.18 10.66
CA PHE A 158 -0.16 14.42 10.15
C PHE A 158 -1.22 15.22 9.39
N ASP A 159 -1.05 16.54 9.34
CA ASP A 159 -1.85 17.44 8.52
C ASP A 159 -0.99 17.99 7.39
N PHE A 160 -1.44 17.86 6.15
CA PHE A 160 -0.81 18.46 4.98
C PHE A 160 -1.53 19.77 4.63
N CYS A 161 -0.82 20.88 4.79
CA CYS A 161 -1.35 22.23 4.68
C CYS A 161 -0.86 22.91 3.42
N ASN A 162 -1.73 23.73 2.82
CA ASN A 162 -1.37 24.65 1.73
C ASN A 162 -0.78 23.97 0.49
N ALA A 163 -1.38 22.85 0.06
CA ALA A 163 -0.97 22.09 -1.13
C ALA A 163 -0.89 22.94 -2.41
N ASP A 164 -1.71 23.99 -2.51
CA ASP A 164 -1.78 24.90 -3.67
C ASP A 164 -0.96 26.20 -3.50
N SER A 165 -0.06 26.26 -2.51
CA SER A 165 0.77 27.43 -2.21
C SER A 165 2.25 27.22 -2.54
N ASP A 166 3.03 28.31 -2.53
CA ASP A 166 4.50 28.26 -2.70
C ASP A 166 5.25 27.65 -1.49
N SER A 167 4.57 27.45 -0.36
CA SER A 167 5.17 26.91 0.86
C SER A 167 4.24 25.86 1.51
N PRO A 168 4.02 24.72 0.84
CA PRO A 168 3.29 23.62 1.43
C PRO A 168 4.03 23.09 2.65
N SER A 169 3.28 22.77 3.70
CA SER A 169 3.86 22.38 4.99
C SER A 169 3.09 21.24 5.61
N CYS A 170 3.74 20.58 6.56
CA CYS A 170 3.15 19.49 7.31
C CYS A 170 3.22 19.71 8.81
N LEU A 171 2.21 19.22 9.50
CA LEU A 171 2.12 19.23 10.94
C LEU A 171 2.06 17.80 11.44
N LEU A 172 3.10 17.35 12.14
CA LEU A 172 3.16 16.00 12.71
C LEU A 172 2.49 15.97 14.09
N SER A 173 1.75 14.90 14.38
CA SER A 173 1.03 14.76 15.64
C SER A 173 1.18 13.36 16.23
N GLY A 174 1.65 13.32 17.48
CA GLY A 174 1.69 12.11 18.31
C GLY A 174 0.38 11.84 19.05
N TYR A 175 -0.69 12.58 18.76
CA TYR A 175 -1.99 12.33 19.37
C TYR A 175 -2.76 11.26 18.58
N ARG A 176 -3.09 10.15 19.26
CA ARG A 176 -3.95 9.12 18.69
C ARG A 176 -5.40 9.58 18.75
N LEU A 177 -5.95 9.98 17.60
CA LEU A 177 -7.38 10.26 17.50
C LEU A 177 -8.16 8.95 17.68
N PRO A 178 -9.23 8.92 18.50
CA PRO A 178 -10.15 7.79 18.51
C PRO A 178 -10.74 7.65 17.10
N VAL A 179 -10.84 6.42 16.59
CA VAL A 179 -11.53 6.15 15.32
C VAL A 179 -13.00 6.47 15.55
N VAL A 180 -13.43 7.68 15.18
CA VAL A 180 -14.84 8.07 15.26
C VAL A 180 -15.53 7.48 14.04
N SER A 181 -16.20 6.34 14.25
CA SER A 181 -17.28 5.90 13.36
C SER A 181 -18.28 7.05 13.21
N THR A 182 -18.61 7.36 11.96
CA THR A 182 -19.50 8.46 11.56
C THR A 182 -20.79 8.52 12.38
N THR A 183 -20.80 9.34 13.42
CA THR A 183 -21.98 10.07 13.89
C THR A 183 -21.49 11.37 14.49
N ALA A 184 -22.00 12.48 13.94
CA ALA A 184 -21.72 13.83 14.38
C ALA A 184 -21.68 13.95 15.92
N ALA A 185 -20.51 14.30 16.45
CA ALA A 185 -20.35 14.66 17.85
C ALA A 185 -19.89 16.12 17.93
N THR A 186 -20.87 17.00 18.08
CA THR A 186 -20.70 18.34 18.60
C THR A 186 -20.29 18.22 20.07
N GLN A 187 -19.04 18.58 20.41
CA GLN A 187 -18.58 19.02 21.74
C GLN A 187 -17.09 19.37 21.56
N GLY A 188 -16.61 20.59 21.79
CA GLY A 188 -16.84 21.40 22.97
C GLY A 188 -15.55 21.41 23.79
N GLY A 189 -14.57 22.21 23.35
CA GLY A 189 -13.24 22.31 23.95
C GLY A 189 -12.44 23.51 23.39
N THR A 190 -12.83 24.68 23.86
CA THR A 190 -12.13 25.99 23.90
C THR A 190 -11.11 26.37 22.80
N ASN A 191 -11.55 27.36 22.02
CA ASN A 191 -10.76 28.40 21.34
C ASN A 191 -9.88 27.98 20.16
N SER A 192 -10.50 27.92 18.98
CA SER A 192 -9.97 28.59 17.80
C SER A 192 -11.15 29.10 16.99
N ALA A 193 -11.42 30.39 17.12
CA ALA A 193 -12.40 31.07 16.28
C ALA A 193 -12.03 30.81 14.83
N ALA A 194 -12.98 30.27 14.06
CA ALA A 194 -12.87 30.17 12.62
C ALA A 194 -12.71 31.59 12.07
N ALA A 195 -11.48 31.96 11.75
CA ALA A 195 -11.21 33.11 10.90
C ALA A 195 -11.67 32.72 9.49
N ALA A 196 -12.74 33.35 9.04
CA ALA A 196 -13.14 33.36 7.64
C ALA A 196 -11.94 33.88 6.82
N GLY A 197 -11.25 32.97 6.12
CA GLY A 197 -9.98 33.23 5.41
C GLY A 197 -8.77 32.40 5.88
N GLY A 198 -8.93 31.52 6.89
CA GLY A 198 -7.84 30.67 7.38
C GLY A 198 -7.56 29.47 6.47
N ALA A 199 -6.28 29.26 6.17
CA ALA A 199 -5.80 28.10 5.44
C ALA A 199 -6.29 26.77 6.06
N THR A 200 -6.64 25.82 5.20
CA THR A 200 -7.13 24.50 5.59
C THR A 200 -6.08 23.44 5.26
N CYS A 201 -6.01 22.40 6.08
CA CYS A 201 -5.09 21.29 5.89
C CYS A 201 -5.89 20.00 5.71
N THR A 202 -5.34 19.04 4.97
CA THR A 202 -5.89 17.69 4.91
C THR A 202 -5.25 16.82 5.98
N ARG A 203 -6.07 16.24 6.85
CA ARG A 203 -5.63 15.33 7.91
C ARG A 203 -5.52 13.89 7.43
N TYR A 204 -4.41 13.26 7.78
CA TYR A 204 -4.10 11.86 7.57
C TYR A 204 -3.81 11.22 8.92
N ILE A 205 -4.38 10.05 9.17
CA ILE A 205 -4.13 9.36 10.42
C ILE A 205 -3.65 7.94 10.16
N LEU A 206 -2.73 7.49 10.99
CA LEU A 206 -2.13 6.18 10.90
C LEU A 206 -3.24 5.14 10.98
N THR A 207 -3.21 4.17 10.08
CA THR A 207 -4.06 2.99 10.15
C THR A 207 -3.63 2.19 11.37
N ILE A 208 -4.15 2.56 12.54
CA ILE A 208 -4.23 1.66 13.67
C ILE A 208 -5.19 0.56 13.28
N SER A 209 -4.66 -0.50 12.70
CA SER A 209 -5.32 -1.79 12.83
C SER A 209 -5.60 -1.97 14.32
N ALA A 210 -6.87 -1.85 14.72
CA ALA A 210 -7.34 -2.26 16.04
C ALA A 210 -7.22 -3.79 16.24
N SER A 211 -6.54 -4.48 15.31
CA SER A 211 -6.14 -5.87 15.40
C SER A 211 -4.63 -6.06 15.13
N ALA A 212 -3.77 -5.10 15.44
CA ALA A 212 -2.34 -5.37 15.56
C ALA A 212 -2.08 -5.99 16.94
N PRO A 213 -1.92 -7.32 17.07
CA PRO A 213 -1.47 -7.92 18.31
C PRO A 213 -0.07 -7.37 18.65
N PRO A 214 0.30 -7.33 19.95
CA PRO A 214 1.66 -6.99 20.37
C PRO A 214 2.67 -7.84 19.59
N PRO A 215 3.90 -7.32 19.34
CA PRO A 215 4.90 -8.03 18.56
C PRO A 215 5.05 -9.47 19.10
N PRO A 216 4.78 -10.51 18.29
CA PRO A 216 4.89 -11.87 18.77
C PRO A 216 6.37 -12.19 19.06
N PRO A 217 6.67 -12.88 20.17
CA PRO A 217 8.02 -13.34 20.45
C PRO A 217 8.44 -14.35 19.38
N SER A 218 9.44 -14.00 18.57
CA SER A 218 10.34 -14.84 17.74
C SER A 218 9.83 -16.20 17.25
N SER A 219 8.55 -16.32 16.90
CA SER A 219 7.94 -17.54 16.38
C SER A 219 6.78 -17.15 15.48
N LEU A 220 6.92 -17.54 14.21
CA LEU A 220 5.99 -17.23 13.13
C LEU A 220 4.58 -17.68 13.49
N HIS A 221 3.63 -16.75 13.53
CA HIS A 221 2.26 -16.90 13.03
C HIS A 221 1.62 -15.50 13.00
N ALA A 222 1.43 -14.93 11.81
CA ALA A 222 0.60 -13.73 11.64
C ALA A 222 -0.55 -14.09 10.70
N ILE A 223 -1.77 -13.87 11.20
CA ILE A 223 -3.04 -14.11 10.54
C ILE A 223 -3.50 -12.77 9.96
N PHE A 224 -3.54 -12.65 8.63
CA PHE A 224 -4.32 -11.63 7.94
C PHE A 224 -5.66 -12.22 7.52
N GLY A 225 -6.76 -11.65 8.03
CA GLY A 225 -8.11 -11.95 7.59
C GLY A 225 -8.42 -11.21 6.30
N PHE A 226 -8.17 -11.86 5.16
CA PHE A 226 -8.71 -11.46 3.86
C PHE A 226 -9.66 -12.55 3.37
N SER A 227 -10.94 -12.22 3.23
CA SER A 227 -11.91 -13.08 2.57
C SER A 227 -11.84 -12.80 1.07
N LEU A 228 -11.08 -13.62 0.35
CA LEU A 228 -11.12 -13.65 -1.11
C LEU A 228 -12.33 -14.51 -1.52
N SER A 229 -13.44 -13.88 -1.89
CA SER A 229 -14.58 -14.59 -2.46
C SER A 229 -14.30 -14.85 -3.95
N LEU A 230 -13.78 -16.04 -4.27
CA LEU A 230 -13.81 -16.54 -5.64
C LEU A 230 -15.26 -16.90 -5.98
N ARG A 231 -15.90 -16.08 -6.82
CA ARG A 231 -17.13 -16.50 -7.49
C ARG A 231 -16.76 -17.41 -8.66
N SER A 232 -17.33 -18.61 -8.65
CA SER A 232 -17.39 -19.55 -9.76
C SER A 232 -18.18 -19.00 -10.93
#